data_AF-A0A9D6LPX4-F1
#
_entry.id   AF-A0A9D6LPX4-F1
#
_cell.length_a   1.000
_cell.length_b   1.000
_cell.length_c   1.000
_cell.angle_alpha   90.00
_cell.angle_beta   90.00
_cell.angle_gamma   90.00
#
_symmetry.space_group_name_H-M   'P 1'
#
loop_
_entity.id
_entity.type
_entity.pdbx_description
1 polymer ?
#
loop_
_entity_poly.entity_id
_entity_poly.type
_entity_poly.pdbx_seq_one_letter_code
_entity_poly.pdbx_strand_id
1 'polypeptide(L)'
;MAALAALLSAVAILCTSSRMGILGLTFTTLLVASLEWRAHRSAWRTVAPALAAIFIVSGMGLAGLGQRWSREAWAAEKEGRLAMWADAVRAAGRYSWTGAGAGAFPYALRRSHPYLTAYSIDHPHNEYLETAVEWGIPAGALLVAGAGIFLARQFRRLESAAPERRAAALGALAGAGAILLHAAADFPLRMPAILWLLAALMGIAAGALDSSTGQRQAATRCGRAATFLFALALVTLSLWTAPVASSQPRGLDGWNAEAYYAAGRRALEEGRADQAVQAFRQALAANPYAAAVWSELAQTAEARGERGTALAAGALAEKLEPYNRQGQWEAANLRLRLGDRAGAMERFGALIGQAPEWRRAVWEVCWNARLEPGRILEKLAEGQGSLREYFQYLVDRGRWEALPEVFRRTRSRPGEAPEPEAIRETFDRLFRAEGSKPALRLWEVVSPLDKGFVNGSLERPPLGYGLDWAIRPVEGVWAERRSEGAGNLLAMEFVRPENIFYAGVTHDFAVTPGREYRLSLEARAEKITS
;
A
#
# COMPACT_ATOMS: atom_id res chain seq x y z
N MET A 1 48.61 22.51 1.14
CA MET A 1 47.60 22.06 0.16
C MET A 1 46.77 20.88 0.65
N ALA A 2 47.33 19.71 0.93
CA ALA A 2 46.54 18.53 1.36
C ALA A 2 45.73 18.73 2.66
N ALA A 3 46.31 19.35 3.69
CA ALA A 3 45.59 19.64 4.95
C ALA A 3 44.44 20.64 4.76
N LEU A 4 44.61 21.64 3.90
CA LEU A 4 43.56 22.60 3.56
C LEU A 4 42.42 21.92 2.78
N ALA A 5 42.75 21.05 1.82
CA ALA A 5 41.74 20.27 1.09
C ALA A 5 40.97 19.32 2.02
N ALA A 6 41.65 18.64 2.95
CA ALA A 6 41.00 17.78 3.94
C ALA A 6 40.07 18.58 4.87
N LEU A 7 40.51 19.77 5.31
CA LEU A 7 39.70 20.66 6.14
C LEU A 7 38.46 21.16 5.39
N LEU A 8 38.62 21.62 4.15
CA LEU A 8 37.50 22.08 3.31
C LEU A 8 36.50 20.95 3.04
N SER A 9 36.97 19.74 2.74
CA SER A 9 36.10 18.57 2.57
C SER A 9 35.37 18.21 3.86
N ALA A 10 36.05 18.25 5.01
CA ALA A 10 35.41 18.00 6.31
C ALA A 10 34.34 19.06 6.63
N VAL A 11 34.64 20.35 6.42
CA VAL A 11 33.69 21.44 6.60
C VAL A 11 32.50 21.29 5.65
N ALA A 12 32.73 20.97 4.37
CA ALA A 12 31.66 20.75 3.40
C ALA A 12 30.74 19.59 3.84
N ILE A 13 31.30 18.46 4.27
CA ILE A 13 30.52 17.31 4.78
C ILE A 13 29.69 17.72 6.01
N LEU A 14 30.27 18.47 6.95
CA LEU A 14 29.56 18.99 8.12
C LEU A 14 28.40 19.92 7.72
N CYS A 15 28.63 20.83 6.77
CA CYS A 15 27.60 21.74 6.26
C CYS A 15 26.46 20.99 5.54
N THR A 16 26.75 19.88 4.85
CA THR A 16 25.70 19.06 4.21
C THR A 16 24.83 18.29 5.21
N SER A 17 25.26 18.16 6.47
CA SER A 17 24.61 17.32 7.48
C SER A 17 24.49 15.84 7.07
N SER A 18 25.30 15.37 6.13
CA SER A 18 25.24 13.99 5.62
C SER A 18 25.85 13.01 6.60
N ARG A 19 25.00 12.21 7.27
CA ARG A 19 25.45 11.16 8.21
C ARG A 19 26.36 10.14 7.52
N MET A 20 26.04 9.78 6.28
CA MET A 20 26.88 8.87 5.49
C MET A 20 28.17 9.53 4.99
N GLY A 21 28.17 10.85 4.76
CA GLY A 21 29.40 11.60 4.48
C GLY A 21 30.37 11.59 5.67
N ILE A 22 29.85 11.75 6.88
CA ILE A 22 30.64 11.68 8.12
C ILE A 22 31.20 10.27 8.32
N LEU A 23 30.37 9.23 8.20
CA LEU A 23 30.81 7.83 8.27
C LEU A 23 31.90 7.52 7.23
N GLY A 24 31.74 8.01 6.00
CA GLY A 24 32.75 7.89 4.95
C GLY A 24 34.08 8.54 5.35
N LEU A 25 34.05 9.78 5.83
CA LEU A 25 35.24 10.52 6.29
C LEU A 25 35.94 9.81 7.46
N THR A 26 35.16 9.33 8.44
CA THR A 26 35.68 8.58 9.58
C THR A 26 36.32 7.27 9.11
N PHE A 27 35.65 6.51 8.24
CA PHE A 27 36.18 5.28 7.66
C PHE A 27 37.50 5.52 6.93
N THR A 28 37.57 6.51 6.03
CA THR A 28 38.80 6.80 5.28
C THR A 28 39.94 7.19 6.19
N THR A 29 39.66 8.00 7.21
CA THR A 29 40.72 8.49 8.08
C THR A 29 41.24 7.37 8.99
N LEU A 30 40.36 6.55 9.56
CA LEU A 30 40.78 5.39 10.36
C LEU A 30 41.52 4.35 9.52
N LEU A 31 41.09 4.12 8.28
CA LEU A 31 41.77 3.19 7.37
C LEU A 31 43.20 3.66 7.05
N VAL A 32 43.37 4.93 6.63
CA VAL A 32 44.69 5.49 6.34
C VAL A 32 45.56 5.48 7.61
N ALA A 33 45.00 5.91 8.73
CA ALA A 33 45.75 6.06 9.96
C ALA A 33 46.13 4.70 10.60
N SER A 34 45.32 3.65 10.43
CA SER A 34 45.64 2.30 10.90
C SER A 34 46.74 1.65 10.05
N LEU A 35 46.70 1.84 8.73
CA LEU A 35 47.70 1.28 7.80
C LEU A 35 49.05 2.00 7.88
N GLU A 36 49.06 3.27 8.28
CA GLU A 36 50.27 4.09 8.48
C GLU A 36 50.69 4.24 9.95
N TRP A 37 50.01 3.55 10.88
CA TRP A 37 50.27 3.64 12.32
C TRP A 37 51.74 3.40 12.68
N ARG A 38 52.35 2.39 12.08
CA ARG A 38 53.75 2.01 12.36
C ARG A 38 54.76 3.01 11.83
N ALA A 39 54.46 3.68 10.72
CA ALA A 39 55.35 4.66 10.07
C ALA A 39 55.32 6.04 10.75
N HIS A 40 54.17 6.42 11.34
CA HIS A 40 53.95 7.78 11.84
C HIS A 40 53.37 7.83 13.26
N ARG A 41 53.94 7.03 14.17
CA ARG A 41 53.48 6.88 15.57
C ARG A 41 53.42 8.20 16.37
N SER A 42 54.27 9.18 16.04
CA SER A 42 54.26 10.52 16.67
C SER A 42 53.13 11.42 16.16
N ALA A 43 52.73 11.28 14.89
CA ALA A 43 51.62 12.04 14.29
C ALA A 43 50.26 11.64 14.89
N TRP A 44 50.15 10.42 15.43
CA TRP A 44 48.94 9.96 16.11
C TRP A 44 48.60 10.74 17.38
N ARG A 45 49.57 11.43 17.99
CA ARG A 45 49.32 12.35 19.12
C ARG A 45 48.49 13.58 18.72
N THR A 46 48.48 13.96 17.45
CA THR A 46 47.72 15.11 16.93
C THR A 46 46.51 14.68 16.10
N VAL A 47 46.59 13.58 15.35
CA VAL A 47 45.50 13.08 14.49
C VAL A 47 44.35 12.48 15.31
N ALA A 48 44.61 11.69 16.36
CA ALA A 48 43.55 11.13 17.20
C ALA A 48 42.65 12.19 17.86
N PRO A 49 43.18 13.23 18.54
CA PRO A 49 42.33 14.26 19.15
C PRO A 49 41.61 15.11 18.11
N ALA A 50 42.21 15.38 16.94
CA ALA A 50 41.53 16.08 15.85
C ALA A 50 40.34 15.28 15.30
N LEU A 51 40.50 13.95 15.14
CA LEU A 51 39.42 13.06 14.72
C LEU A 51 38.33 12.93 15.78
N ALA A 52 38.71 12.83 17.06
CA ALA A 52 37.77 12.84 18.17
C ALA A 52 37.00 14.17 18.21
N ALA A 53 37.66 15.31 18.01
CA ALA A 53 37.04 16.62 17.95
C ALA A 53 36.07 16.75 16.76
N ILE A 54 36.46 16.29 15.57
CA ILE A 54 35.55 16.25 14.40
C ILE A 54 34.34 15.37 14.70
N PHE A 55 34.54 14.18 15.29
CA PHE A 55 33.46 13.27 15.64
C PHE A 55 32.53 13.84 16.73
N ILE A 56 33.09 14.50 17.74
CA ILE A 56 32.35 15.17 18.82
C ILE A 56 31.58 16.37 18.28
N VAL A 57 32.19 17.24 17.48
CA VAL A 57 31.53 18.39 16.85
C VAL A 57 30.44 17.94 15.86
N SER A 58 30.69 16.84 15.13
CA SER A 58 29.69 16.21 14.27
C SER A 58 28.51 15.63 15.06
N GLY A 59 28.78 15.03 16.23
CA GLY A 59 27.78 14.38 17.08
C GLY A 59 27.02 15.33 18.02
N MET A 60 27.62 16.46 18.40
CA MET A 60 27.00 17.46 19.30
C MET A 60 26.12 18.46 18.58
N GLY A 61 26.20 18.56 17.25
CA GLY A 61 25.30 19.37 16.42
C GLY A 61 25.38 20.87 16.72
N LEU A 62 25.86 21.67 15.75
CA LEU A 62 25.58 23.10 15.76
C LEU A 62 24.07 23.29 15.90
N ALA A 63 23.64 24.08 16.89
CA ALA A 63 22.28 24.11 17.46
C ALA A 63 21.09 24.30 16.47
N GLY A 64 21.33 24.59 15.19
CA GLY A 64 20.34 24.56 14.12
C GLY A 64 20.02 23.16 13.54
N LEU A 65 20.74 22.10 13.94
CA LEU A 65 20.63 20.73 13.43
C LEU A 65 19.72 19.79 14.25
N GLY A 66 19.16 20.27 15.37
CA GLY A 66 18.52 19.44 16.41
C GLY A 66 17.34 18.58 15.94
N GLN A 67 16.48 19.08 15.02
CA GLN A 67 15.35 18.28 14.51
C GLN A 67 15.79 17.10 13.63
N ARG A 68 16.81 17.29 12.78
CA ARG A 68 17.33 16.22 11.91
C ARG A 68 18.10 15.16 12.69
N TRP A 69 18.61 15.47 13.87
CA TRP A 69 19.38 14.54 14.71
C TRP A 69 18.59 14.09 15.94
N SER A 70 17.27 14.37 16.01
CA SER A 70 16.43 13.85 17.07
C SER A 70 16.37 12.32 17.00
N ARG A 71 16.24 11.68 18.16
CA ARG A 71 16.10 10.21 18.25
C ARG A 71 14.88 9.73 17.46
N GLU A 72 13.81 10.51 17.46
CA GLU A 72 12.57 10.21 16.73
C GLU A 72 12.77 10.27 15.21
N ALA A 73 13.39 11.34 14.69
CA ALA A 73 13.66 11.47 13.27
C ALA A 73 14.59 10.36 12.77
N TRP A 74 15.58 9.98 13.58
CA TRP A 74 16.47 8.86 13.27
C TRP A 74 15.73 7.52 13.27
N ALA A 75 14.88 7.27 14.26
CA ALA A 75 14.09 6.05 14.35
C ALA A 75 13.15 5.91 13.14
N ALA A 76 12.42 6.97 12.80
CA ALA A 76 11.50 6.99 11.66
C ALA A 76 12.23 6.78 10.32
N GLU A 77 13.37 7.45 10.09
CA GLU A 77 14.15 7.26 8.86
C GLU A 77 14.71 5.83 8.76
N LYS A 78 15.24 5.30 9.87
CA LYS A 78 15.78 3.93 9.92
C LYS A 78 14.69 2.91 9.64
N GLU A 79 13.52 3.05 10.27
CA GLU A 79 12.37 2.17 10.06
C GLU A 79 11.91 2.21 8.60
N GLY A 80 11.79 3.41 8.01
CA GLY A 80 11.47 3.57 6.59
C GLY A 80 12.47 2.90 5.65
N ARG A 81 13.79 3.08 5.88
CA ARG A 81 14.85 2.43 5.08
C ARG A 81 14.83 0.92 5.23
N LEU A 82 14.66 0.39 6.44
CA LEU A 82 14.62 -1.05 6.68
C LEU A 82 13.40 -1.72 6.03
N ALA A 83 12.23 -1.08 6.09
CA ALA A 83 11.04 -1.55 5.39
C ALA A 83 11.28 -1.60 3.88
N MET A 84 11.82 -0.52 3.31
CA MET A 84 12.15 -0.42 1.89
C MET A 84 13.22 -1.44 1.45
N TRP A 85 14.23 -1.71 2.28
CA TRP A 85 15.23 -2.75 2.01
C TRP A 85 14.63 -4.14 2.07
N ALA A 86 13.73 -4.41 3.01
CA ALA A 86 13.01 -5.67 3.06
C ALA A 86 12.16 -5.89 1.80
N ASP A 87 11.54 -4.83 1.28
CA ASP A 87 10.83 -4.89 0.00
C ASP A 87 11.76 -5.06 -1.21
N ALA A 88 12.91 -4.40 -1.21
CA ALA A 88 13.93 -4.59 -2.24
C ALA A 88 14.45 -6.03 -2.26
N VAL A 89 14.66 -6.65 -1.09
CA VAL A 89 15.04 -8.08 -0.99
C VAL A 89 13.92 -8.98 -1.53
N ARG A 90 12.66 -8.73 -1.17
CA ARG A 90 11.49 -9.46 -1.74
C ARG A 90 11.41 -9.28 -3.26
N ALA A 91 11.69 -8.09 -3.76
CA ALA A 91 11.73 -7.81 -5.20
C ALA A 91 12.88 -8.55 -5.90
N ALA A 92 14.10 -8.49 -5.36
CA ALA A 92 15.26 -9.21 -5.88
C ALA A 92 15.01 -10.73 -5.91
N GLY A 93 14.32 -11.28 -4.90
CA GLY A 93 13.92 -12.70 -4.90
C GLY A 93 12.98 -13.08 -6.05
N ARG A 94 12.04 -12.20 -6.42
CA ARG A 94 11.12 -12.41 -7.56
C ARG A 94 11.82 -12.27 -8.91
N TYR A 95 12.80 -11.38 -9.01
CA TYR A 95 13.57 -11.11 -10.22
C TYR A 95 15.01 -11.63 -10.11
N SER A 96 15.18 -12.84 -9.57
CA SER A 96 16.46 -13.33 -9.04
C SER A 96 17.58 -13.47 -10.07
N TRP A 97 17.28 -13.88 -11.31
CA TRP A 97 18.33 -14.18 -12.30
C TRP A 97 18.69 -12.99 -13.19
N THR A 98 17.71 -12.44 -13.90
CA THR A 98 17.93 -11.39 -14.91
C THR A 98 17.57 -10.00 -14.42
N GLY A 99 16.97 -9.89 -13.23
CA GLY A 99 16.42 -8.64 -12.73
C GLY A 99 15.12 -8.21 -13.41
N ALA A 100 14.56 -7.11 -12.91
CA ALA A 100 13.34 -6.48 -13.42
C ALA A 100 13.60 -5.61 -14.67
N GLY A 101 14.86 -5.40 -15.06
CA GLY A 101 15.27 -4.44 -16.07
C GLY A 101 15.85 -3.17 -15.45
N ALA A 102 16.73 -2.52 -16.21
CA ALA A 102 17.40 -1.30 -15.78
C ALA A 102 16.39 -0.15 -15.55
N GLY A 103 16.47 0.52 -14.40
CA GLY A 103 15.52 1.57 -14.00
C GLY A 103 14.14 1.05 -13.58
N ALA A 104 13.93 -0.27 -13.52
CA ALA A 104 12.65 -0.86 -13.18
C ALA A 104 12.38 -0.92 -11.67
N PHE A 105 13.31 -0.44 -10.83
CA PHE A 105 13.19 -0.54 -9.37
C PHE A 105 11.85 -0.02 -8.81
N PRO A 106 11.36 1.18 -9.17
CA PRO A 106 10.11 1.71 -8.61
C PRO A 106 8.91 0.81 -8.93
N TYR A 107 8.88 0.25 -10.13
CA TYR A 107 7.81 -0.61 -10.61
C TYR A 107 7.86 -2.00 -9.98
N ALA A 108 9.06 -2.53 -9.78
CA ALA A 108 9.26 -3.80 -9.07
C ALA A 108 8.72 -3.70 -7.62
N LEU A 109 8.83 -2.53 -6.99
CA LEU A 109 8.43 -2.32 -5.59
C LEU A 109 6.92 -2.21 -5.39
N ARG A 110 6.17 -1.59 -6.32
CA ARG A 110 4.72 -1.36 -6.19
C ARG A 110 3.92 -2.65 -6.00
N ARG A 111 4.44 -3.77 -6.49
CA ARG A 111 3.82 -5.09 -6.31
C ARG A 111 4.01 -5.68 -4.90
N SER A 112 4.92 -5.13 -4.08
CA SER A 112 5.23 -5.63 -2.73
C SER A 112 4.67 -4.76 -1.61
N HIS A 113 4.42 -3.47 -1.86
CA HIS A 113 4.20 -2.51 -0.78
C HIS A 113 2.79 -1.89 -0.82
N PRO A 114 1.94 -2.12 0.20
CA PRO A 114 0.55 -1.67 0.20
C PRO A 114 0.32 -0.17 0.44
N TYR A 115 1.34 0.59 0.82
CA TYR A 115 1.20 1.99 1.25
C TYR A 115 1.78 3.01 0.26
N LEU A 116 2.35 2.55 -0.86
CA LEU A 116 2.91 3.42 -1.92
C LEU A 116 1.82 3.88 -2.89
N THR A 117 0.93 4.73 -2.41
CA THR A 117 -0.11 5.35 -3.26
C THR A 117 0.06 6.85 -3.43
N ALA A 118 0.86 7.52 -2.59
CA ALA A 118 1.05 8.97 -2.61
C ALA A 118 2.51 9.45 -2.80
N TYR A 119 3.50 8.58 -2.63
CA TYR A 119 4.93 8.90 -2.82
C TYR A 119 5.57 7.87 -3.74
N SER A 120 6.26 8.34 -4.80
CA SER A 120 7.13 7.48 -5.60
C SER A 120 8.40 7.21 -4.80
N ILE A 121 8.65 5.94 -4.47
CA ILE A 121 9.99 5.52 -4.07
C ILE A 121 10.75 5.26 -5.37
N ASP A 122 11.63 6.19 -5.71
CA ASP A 122 12.42 6.08 -6.93
C ASP A 122 13.65 5.17 -6.74
N HIS A 123 14.17 5.08 -5.51
CA HIS A 123 15.37 4.30 -5.18
C HIS A 123 15.29 3.68 -3.76
N PRO A 124 15.87 2.49 -3.51
CA PRO A 124 15.96 1.87 -2.17
C PRO A 124 17.03 2.52 -1.30
N HIS A 125 17.76 3.53 -1.79
CA HIS A 125 18.94 4.08 -1.13
C HIS A 125 19.92 2.98 -0.70
N ASN A 126 20.18 2.04 -1.60
CA ASN A 126 21.14 0.96 -1.45
C ASN A 126 21.46 0.42 -2.84
N GLU A 127 22.61 0.83 -3.37
CA GLU A 127 23.04 0.50 -4.74
C GLU A 127 23.09 -1.02 -4.98
N TYR A 128 23.48 -1.80 -3.97
CA TYR A 128 23.63 -3.25 -4.10
C TYR A 128 22.28 -3.94 -4.21
N LEU A 129 21.31 -3.54 -3.39
CA LEU A 129 19.95 -4.06 -3.46
C LEU A 129 19.26 -3.60 -4.75
N GLU A 130 19.45 -2.35 -5.16
CA GLU A 130 18.88 -1.83 -6.40
C GLU A 130 19.43 -2.57 -7.62
N THR A 131 20.75 -2.77 -7.67
CA THR A 131 21.41 -3.57 -8.72
C THR A 131 20.87 -5.00 -8.73
N ALA A 132 20.66 -5.61 -7.57
CA ALA A 132 20.08 -6.96 -7.47
C ALA A 132 18.62 -7.02 -7.96
N VAL A 133 17.84 -5.96 -7.75
CA VAL A 133 16.45 -5.88 -8.24
C VAL A 133 16.40 -5.67 -9.75
N GLU A 134 17.21 -4.75 -10.28
CA GLU A 134 17.15 -4.36 -11.70
C GLU A 134 17.89 -5.32 -12.63
N TRP A 135 19.02 -5.85 -12.20
CA TRP A 135 19.91 -6.68 -13.02
C TRP A 135 20.03 -8.12 -12.51
N GLY A 136 19.34 -8.43 -11.41
CA GLY A 136 19.32 -9.76 -10.80
C GLY A 136 20.39 -9.93 -9.72
N ILE A 137 20.16 -10.91 -8.85
CA ILE A 137 21.06 -11.28 -7.75
C ILE A 137 22.48 -11.56 -8.26
N PRO A 138 22.72 -12.23 -9.42
CA PRO A 138 24.06 -12.40 -9.96
C PRO A 138 24.80 -11.08 -10.20
N ALA A 139 24.14 -10.06 -10.74
CA ALA A 139 24.75 -8.75 -10.99
C ALA A 139 25.08 -8.02 -9.69
N GLY A 140 24.15 -8.01 -8.73
CA GLY A 140 24.41 -7.45 -7.38
C GLY A 140 25.56 -8.18 -6.67
N ALA A 141 25.60 -9.51 -6.74
CA ALA A 141 26.68 -10.32 -6.18
C ALA A 141 28.02 -10.04 -6.86
N LEU A 142 28.05 -9.86 -8.17
CA LEU A 142 29.26 -9.49 -8.92
C LEU A 142 29.78 -8.11 -8.53
N LEU A 143 28.88 -7.14 -8.31
CA LEU A 143 29.26 -5.80 -7.84
C LEU A 143 29.96 -5.87 -6.48
N VAL A 144 29.33 -6.56 -5.51
CA VAL A 144 29.89 -6.74 -4.14
C VAL A 144 31.18 -7.55 -4.17
N ALA A 145 31.18 -8.71 -4.82
CA ALA A 145 32.34 -9.59 -4.88
C ALA A 145 33.50 -8.96 -5.66
N GLY A 146 33.22 -8.29 -6.77
CA GLY A 146 34.22 -7.60 -7.58
C GLY A 146 34.89 -6.47 -6.81
N ALA A 147 34.11 -5.64 -6.12
CA ALA A 147 34.63 -4.60 -5.23
C ALA A 147 35.48 -5.18 -4.10
N GLY A 148 34.99 -6.21 -3.41
CA GLY A 148 35.70 -6.87 -2.32
C GLY A 148 37.00 -7.54 -2.77
N ILE A 149 36.98 -8.28 -3.88
CA ILE A 149 38.16 -8.93 -4.48
C ILE A 149 39.17 -7.88 -4.91
N PHE A 150 38.74 -6.79 -5.55
CA PHE A 150 39.63 -5.71 -5.96
C PHE A 150 40.33 -5.10 -4.73
N LEU A 151 39.56 -4.65 -3.74
CA LEU A 151 40.10 -4.04 -2.53
C LEU A 151 41.08 -5.00 -1.82
N ALA A 152 40.69 -6.26 -1.60
CA ALA A 152 41.53 -7.26 -0.94
C ALA A 152 42.85 -7.49 -1.67
N ARG A 153 42.86 -7.48 -3.02
CA ARG A 153 44.09 -7.64 -3.81
C ARG A 153 44.99 -6.42 -3.69
N GLN A 154 44.43 -5.22 -3.75
CA GLN A 154 45.23 -4.01 -3.64
C GLN A 154 45.79 -3.82 -2.22
N PHE A 155 45.03 -4.18 -1.17
CA PHE A 155 45.54 -4.17 0.21
C PHE A 155 46.73 -5.13 0.42
N ARG A 156 46.72 -6.32 -0.20
CA ARG A 156 47.89 -7.22 -0.15
C ARG A 156 49.11 -6.64 -0.88
N ARG A 157 48.89 -5.87 -1.95
CA ARG A 157 49.98 -5.23 -2.71
C ARG A 157 50.54 -4.01 -2.00
N LEU A 158 49.71 -3.27 -1.25
CA LEU A 158 50.14 -2.11 -0.46
C LEU A 158 51.30 -2.44 0.50
N GLU A 159 51.33 -3.65 1.09
CA GLU A 159 52.39 -4.09 2.01
C GLU A 159 53.77 -4.14 1.35
N SER A 160 53.84 -4.38 0.04
CA SER A 160 55.10 -4.51 -0.71
C SER A 160 55.43 -3.29 -1.58
N ALA A 161 54.60 -2.24 -1.51
CA ALA A 161 54.76 -1.05 -2.35
C ALA A 161 55.79 -0.07 -1.78
N ALA A 162 56.56 0.56 -2.68
CA ALA A 162 57.47 1.65 -2.32
C ALA A 162 56.71 2.84 -1.69
N PRO A 163 57.31 3.60 -0.75
CA PRO A 163 56.59 4.61 0.06
C PRO A 163 55.81 5.65 -0.75
N GLU A 164 56.40 6.16 -1.84
CA GLU A 164 55.77 7.20 -2.68
C GLU A 164 54.53 6.67 -3.42
N ARG A 165 54.62 5.46 -3.97
CA ARG A 165 53.52 4.79 -4.66
C ARG A 165 52.45 4.32 -3.70
N ARG A 166 52.86 3.90 -2.50
CA ARG A 166 51.99 3.46 -1.41
C ARG A 166 51.06 4.58 -0.97
N ALA A 167 51.55 5.81 -0.78
CA ALA A 167 50.72 6.94 -0.37
C ALA A 167 49.61 7.26 -1.40
N ALA A 168 49.96 7.31 -2.69
CA ALA A 168 48.99 7.54 -3.76
C ALA A 168 47.95 6.42 -3.87
N ALA A 169 48.39 5.16 -3.80
CA ALA A 169 47.50 4.00 -3.83
C ALA A 169 46.57 3.95 -2.61
N LEU A 170 47.09 4.27 -1.42
CA LEU A 170 46.31 4.29 -0.18
C LEU A 170 45.21 5.35 -0.22
N GLY A 171 45.52 6.57 -0.68
CA GLY A 171 44.53 7.63 -0.86
C GLY A 171 43.44 7.23 -1.86
N ALA A 172 43.82 6.62 -2.98
CA ALA A 172 42.88 6.15 -4.00
C ALA A 172 41.99 5.01 -3.49
N LEU A 173 42.53 4.04 -2.74
CA LEU A 173 41.77 2.95 -2.13
C LEU A 173 40.85 3.43 -1.02
N ALA A 174 41.28 4.39 -0.21
CA ALA A 174 40.43 5.00 0.80
C ALA A 174 39.24 5.72 0.15
N GLY A 175 39.47 6.52 -0.88
CA GLY A 175 38.40 7.19 -1.63
C GLY A 175 37.43 6.21 -2.29
N ALA A 176 37.94 5.18 -2.97
CA ALA A 176 37.12 4.14 -3.58
C ALA A 176 36.29 3.37 -2.53
N GLY A 177 36.91 3.01 -1.41
CA GLY A 177 36.24 2.36 -0.28
C GLY A 177 35.14 3.24 0.33
N ALA A 178 35.35 4.56 0.42
CA ALA A 178 34.34 5.50 0.90
C ALA A 178 33.10 5.54 0.00
N ILE A 179 33.30 5.60 -1.32
CA ILE A 179 32.20 5.58 -2.31
C ILE A 179 31.43 4.27 -2.20
N LEU A 180 32.12 3.12 -2.14
CA LEU A 180 31.50 1.80 -2.01
C LEU A 180 30.76 1.64 -0.68
N LEU A 181 31.28 2.19 0.42
CA LEU A 181 30.59 2.21 1.71
C LEU A 181 29.35 3.10 1.65
N HIS A 182 29.45 4.27 1.01
CA HIS A 182 28.32 5.17 0.83
C HIS A 182 27.20 4.52 0.01
N ALA A 183 27.55 3.72 -1.00
CA ALA A 183 26.62 2.95 -1.82
C ALA A 183 25.81 1.90 -1.06
N ALA A 184 26.15 1.58 0.20
CA ALA A 184 25.34 0.71 1.05
C ALA A 184 24.10 1.43 1.65
N ALA A 185 24.10 2.76 1.67
CA ALA A 185 23.03 3.57 2.25
C ALA A 185 22.52 4.68 1.31
N ASP A 186 23.04 4.71 0.08
CA ASP A 186 22.56 5.56 -1.01
C ASP A 186 22.85 4.90 -2.38
N PHE A 187 22.57 5.60 -3.48
CA PHE A 187 22.78 5.11 -4.86
C PHE A 187 23.82 5.95 -5.67
N PRO A 188 25.05 6.13 -5.16
CA PRO A 188 26.00 7.05 -5.76
C PRO A 188 26.50 6.62 -7.14
N LEU A 189 26.49 5.31 -7.45
CA LEU A 189 27.01 4.78 -8.71
C LEU A 189 26.05 5.01 -9.88
N ARG A 190 24.81 5.44 -9.60
CA ARG A 190 23.86 5.92 -10.62
C ARG A 190 24.19 7.32 -11.14
N MET A 191 25.06 8.06 -10.46
CA MET A 191 25.55 9.34 -10.96
C MET A 191 26.82 9.12 -11.79
N PRO A 192 26.82 9.40 -13.10
CA PRO A 192 27.98 9.15 -13.95
C PRO A 192 29.27 9.74 -13.39
N ALA A 193 29.20 10.96 -12.85
CA ALA A 193 30.35 11.65 -12.27
C ALA A 193 31.01 10.86 -11.13
N ILE A 194 30.23 10.27 -10.23
CA ILE A 194 30.75 9.50 -9.09
C ILE A 194 31.23 8.12 -9.55
N LEU A 195 30.54 7.51 -10.51
CA LEU A 195 30.95 6.24 -11.11
C LEU A 195 32.32 6.37 -11.80
N TRP A 196 32.51 7.43 -12.60
CA TRP A 196 33.79 7.72 -13.26
C TRP A 196 34.88 8.05 -12.24
N LEU A 197 34.55 8.76 -11.16
CA LEU A 197 35.48 9.00 -10.06
C LEU A 197 35.92 7.69 -9.40
N LEU A 198 34.98 6.78 -9.11
CA LEU A 198 35.31 5.45 -8.57
C LEU A 198 36.24 4.69 -9.52
N ALA A 199 35.92 4.65 -10.82
CA ALA A 199 36.74 3.98 -11.82
C ALA A 199 38.16 4.58 -11.89
N ALA A 200 38.28 5.91 -11.84
CA ALA A 200 39.57 6.60 -11.83
C ALA A 200 40.38 6.27 -10.57
N LEU A 201 39.77 6.30 -9.39
CA LEU A 201 40.43 5.94 -8.13
C LEU A 201 40.90 4.48 -8.13
N MET A 202 40.06 3.57 -8.63
CA MET A 202 40.44 2.16 -8.79
C MET A 202 41.59 1.99 -9.80
N GLY A 203 41.59 2.74 -10.90
CA GLY A 203 42.68 2.76 -11.88
C GLY A 203 44.00 3.27 -11.29
N ILE A 204 43.95 4.38 -10.55
CA ILE A 204 45.12 4.95 -9.85
C ILE A 204 45.68 3.94 -8.84
N ALA A 205 44.82 3.33 -8.02
CA ALA A 205 45.24 2.32 -7.05
C ALA A 205 45.92 1.12 -7.74
N ALA A 206 45.32 0.60 -8.81
CA ALA A 206 45.87 -0.52 -9.55
C ALA A 206 47.21 -0.18 -10.22
N GLY A 207 47.31 0.98 -10.87
CA GLY A 207 48.52 1.43 -11.59
C GLY A 207 49.66 1.81 -10.66
N ALA A 208 49.39 2.49 -9.54
CA ALA A 208 50.40 2.82 -8.55
C ALA A 208 51.02 1.56 -7.91
N LEU A 209 50.23 0.49 -7.80
CA LEU A 209 50.65 -0.79 -7.22
C LEU A 209 51.09 -1.82 -8.29
N ASP A 210 51.16 -1.46 -9.57
CA ASP A 210 51.65 -2.33 -10.62
C ASP A 210 53.18 -2.18 -10.75
N SER A 211 53.90 -3.17 -10.24
CA SER A 211 55.36 -3.25 -10.32
C SER A 211 55.75 -3.91 -11.64
N SER A 212 55.81 -3.12 -12.72
CA SER A 212 56.45 -3.52 -13.97
C SER A 212 57.97 -3.58 -13.84
N THR A 213 58.47 -4.51 -13.02
CA THR A 213 59.81 -5.09 -13.12
C THR A 213 59.76 -6.51 -12.53
N GLY A 214 59.53 -7.51 -13.37
CA GLY A 214 60.26 -8.78 -13.20
C GLY A 214 59.50 -10.07 -12.89
N GLN A 215 58.22 -10.10 -12.49
CA GLN A 215 57.51 -11.38 -12.32
C GLN A 215 56.03 -11.29 -12.69
N ARG A 216 55.68 -11.84 -13.87
CA ARG A 216 54.31 -12.25 -14.20
C ARG A 216 53.89 -13.37 -13.26
N GLN A 217 53.52 -13.05 -12.01
CA GLN A 217 52.87 -14.03 -11.15
C GLN A 217 51.49 -14.32 -11.72
N ALA A 218 51.23 -15.61 -11.92
CA ALA A 218 49.99 -16.16 -12.43
C ALA A 218 48.81 -15.76 -11.53
N ALA A 219 48.16 -14.64 -11.87
CA ALA A 219 46.83 -14.35 -11.35
C ALA A 219 45.92 -15.51 -11.76
N THR A 220 45.40 -16.25 -10.78
CA THR A 220 44.43 -17.33 -10.98
C THR A 220 43.31 -16.87 -11.90
N ARG A 221 42.90 -17.72 -12.85
CA ARG A 221 41.87 -17.41 -13.87
C ARG A 221 40.60 -16.77 -13.26
N CYS A 222 40.17 -17.24 -12.08
CA CYS A 222 39.04 -16.68 -11.33
C CYS A 222 39.21 -15.20 -10.98
N GLY A 223 40.40 -14.77 -10.57
CA GLY A 223 40.62 -13.38 -10.16
C GLY A 223 40.63 -12.42 -11.35
N ARG A 224 41.11 -12.85 -12.53
CA ARG A 224 41.07 -12.02 -13.75
C ARG A 224 39.64 -11.91 -14.29
N ALA A 225 38.89 -13.02 -14.25
CA ALA A 225 37.48 -13.03 -14.61
C ALA A 225 36.64 -12.09 -13.72
N ALA A 226 36.81 -12.14 -12.40
CA ALA A 226 36.07 -11.26 -11.48
C ALA A 226 36.38 -9.76 -11.71
N THR A 227 37.65 -9.40 -11.95
CA THR A 227 38.02 -8.00 -12.26
C THR A 227 37.49 -7.55 -13.63
N PHE A 228 37.52 -8.42 -14.63
CA PHE A 228 36.94 -8.13 -15.95
C PHE A 228 35.42 -7.99 -15.88
N LEU A 229 34.72 -8.88 -15.17
CA LEU A 229 33.28 -8.80 -14.95
C LEU A 229 32.88 -7.56 -14.15
N PHE A 230 33.69 -7.16 -13.17
CA PHE A 230 33.48 -5.92 -12.43
C PHE A 230 33.69 -4.68 -13.32
N ALA A 231 34.74 -4.65 -14.13
CA ALA A 231 34.96 -3.56 -15.09
C ALA A 231 33.83 -3.50 -16.14
N LEU A 232 33.37 -4.65 -16.61
CA LEU A 232 32.21 -4.75 -17.50
C LEU A 232 30.95 -4.22 -16.81
N ALA A 233 30.70 -4.59 -15.55
CA ALA A 233 29.56 -4.09 -14.77
C ALA A 233 29.62 -2.56 -14.58
N LEU A 234 30.80 -1.97 -14.36
CA LEU A 234 30.97 -0.52 -14.29
C LEU A 234 30.71 0.16 -15.64
N VAL A 235 31.17 -0.44 -16.74
CA VAL A 235 30.93 0.09 -18.10
C VAL A 235 29.45 0.01 -18.46
N THR A 236 28.76 -1.10 -18.15
CA THR A 236 27.32 -1.23 -18.40
C THR A 236 26.52 -0.24 -17.55
N LEU A 237 26.91 -0.03 -16.29
CA LEU A 237 26.31 0.99 -15.42
C LEU A 237 26.58 2.41 -15.92
N SER A 238 27.76 2.67 -16.49
CA SER A 238 28.14 3.97 -17.06
C SER A 238 27.38 4.32 -18.34
N LEU A 239 27.26 3.36 -19.27
CA LEU A 239 26.49 3.53 -20.50
C LEU A 239 25.00 3.78 -20.22
N TRP A 240 24.48 3.29 -19.09
CA TRP A 240 23.08 3.45 -18.71
C TRP A 240 22.78 4.72 -17.89
N THR A 241 23.76 5.30 -17.19
CA THR A 241 23.58 6.54 -16.41
C THR A 241 23.76 7.82 -17.25
N ALA A 242 24.42 7.72 -18.41
CA ALA A 242 24.61 8.83 -19.36
C ALA A 242 23.31 9.56 -19.81
N PRO A 243 22.15 8.90 -20.00
CA PRO A 243 20.90 9.56 -20.39
C PRO A 243 20.17 10.24 -19.22
N VAL A 244 20.48 9.88 -17.97
CA VAL A 244 19.78 10.37 -16.75
C VAL A 244 20.21 11.79 -16.39
N ALA A 245 21.37 12.26 -16.85
CA ALA A 245 21.92 13.58 -16.53
C ALA A 245 21.31 14.74 -17.33
N SER A 246 20.55 14.47 -18.39
CA SER A 246 19.82 15.48 -19.15
C SER A 246 18.34 15.43 -18.81
N SER A 247 17.78 16.52 -18.28
CA SER A 247 16.34 16.72 -18.07
C SER A 247 15.51 16.73 -19.37
N GLN A 248 16.13 16.43 -20.51
CA GLN A 248 15.49 15.95 -21.72
C GLN A 248 16.37 14.87 -22.37
N PRO A 249 15.96 13.59 -22.38
CA PRO A 249 16.74 12.55 -23.02
C PRO A 249 16.46 12.58 -24.53
N ARG A 250 17.29 13.29 -25.29
CA ARG A 250 17.41 13.09 -26.73
C ARG A 250 18.62 12.20 -26.97
N GLY A 251 18.40 10.93 -27.35
CA GLY A 251 19.49 10.08 -27.82
C GLY A 251 19.34 8.57 -27.64
N LEU A 252 18.35 8.07 -26.90
CA LEU A 252 18.07 6.63 -26.74
C LEU A 252 16.56 6.34 -26.80
N ASP A 253 15.89 6.95 -27.77
CA ASP A 253 14.43 6.95 -27.90
C ASP A 253 13.83 5.52 -28.02
N GLY A 254 14.62 4.52 -28.37
CA GLY A 254 14.21 3.11 -28.44
C GLY A 254 13.94 2.42 -27.09
N TRP A 255 14.49 2.93 -25.99
CA TRP A 255 14.43 2.27 -24.66
C TRP A 255 13.78 3.13 -23.57
N ASN A 256 13.30 4.33 -23.93
CA ASN A 256 12.64 5.23 -22.99
C ASN A 256 11.12 5.01 -22.97
N ALA A 257 10.64 4.19 -22.05
CA ALA A 257 9.21 3.93 -21.88
C ALA A 257 8.38 5.22 -21.67
N GLU A 258 8.96 6.23 -21.01
CA GLU A 258 8.27 7.49 -20.72
C GLU A 258 8.00 8.33 -21.97
N ALA A 259 8.94 8.34 -22.93
CA ALA A 259 8.76 9.06 -24.19
C ALA A 259 7.62 8.47 -25.02
N TYR A 260 7.55 7.13 -25.09
CA TYR A 260 6.45 6.44 -25.76
C TYR A 260 5.12 6.62 -25.02
N TYR A 261 5.13 6.62 -23.69
CA TYR A 261 3.94 6.87 -22.89
C TYR A 261 3.40 8.30 -23.14
N ALA A 262 4.27 9.31 -23.09
CA ALA A 262 3.91 10.70 -23.39
C ALA A 262 3.41 10.87 -24.84
N ALA A 263 4.03 10.18 -25.81
CA ALA A 263 3.56 10.17 -27.19
C ALA A 263 2.16 9.55 -27.32
N GLY A 264 1.88 8.47 -26.59
CA GLY A 264 0.56 7.83 -26.56
C GLY A 264 -0.51 8.74 -25.94
N ARG A 265 -0.18 9.42 -24.84
CA ARG A 265 -1.04 10.42 -24.20
C ARG A 265 -1.37 11.59 -25.13
N ARG A 266 -0.37 12.15 -25.80
CA ARG A 266 -0.58 13.23 -26.79
C ARG A 266 -1.44 12.74 -27.96
N ALA A 267 -1.24 11.50 -28.44
CA ALA A 267 -2.06 10.92 -29.48
C ALA A 267 -3.54 10.77 -29.05
N LEU A 268 -3.81 10.44 -27.77
CA LEU A 268 -5.18 10.44 -27.24
C LEU A 268 -5.81 11.85 -27.19
N GLU A 269 -5.05 12.84 -26.73
CA GLU A 269 -5.50 14.26 -26.69
C GLU A 269 -5.89 14.76 -28.08
N GLU A 270 -5.22 14.28 -29.12
CA GLU A 270 -5.49 14.61 -30.51
C GLU A 270 -6.51 13.67 -31.19
N GLY A 271 -7.13 12.74 -30.44
CA GLY A 271 -8.13 11.79 -30.96
C GLY A 271 -7.56 10.66 -31.84
N ARG A 272 -6.25 10.47 -31.89
CA ARG A 272 -5.54 9.47 -32.71
C ARG A 272 -5.35 8.15 -31.96
N ALA A 273 -6.45 7.43 -31.71
CA ALA A 273 -6.46 6.21 -30.88
C ALA A 273 -5.56 5.07 -31.40
N ASP A 274 -5.38 4.90 -32.71
CA ASP A 274 -4.45 3.91 -33.29
C ASP A 274 -3.00 4.17 -32.92
N GLN A 275 -2.60 5.43 -33.02
CA GLN A 275 -1.23 5.84 -32.70
C GLN A 275 -0.98 5.77 -31.19
N ALA A 276 -2.00 6.07 -30.38
CA ALA A 276 -1.93 5.89 -28.93
C ALA A 276 -1.66 4.43 -28.53
N VAL A 277 -2.43 3.47 -29.09
CA VAL A 277 -2.21 2.03 -28.81
C VAL A 277 -0.82 1.58 -29.23
N GLN A 278 -0.34 2.02 -30.40
CA GLN A 278 1.01 1.67 -30.86
C GLN A 278 2.09 2.23 -29.92
N ALA A 279 1.97 3.49 -29.52
CA ALA A 279 2.89 4.14 -28.60
C ALA A 279 2.86 3.46 -27.21
N PHE A 280 1.69 3.14 -26.67
CA PHE A 280 1.60 2.40 -25.41
C PHE A 280 2.21 1.00 -25.50
N ARG A 281 2.04 0.28 -26.61
CA ARG A 281 2.71 -1.01 -26.81
C ARG A 281 4.24 -0.87 -26.87
N GLN A 282 4.75 0.19 -27.48
CA GLN A 282 6.19 0.49 -27.46
C GLN A 282 6.68 0.84 -26.05
N ALA A 283 5.93 1.64 -25.31
CA ALA A 283 6.21 1.94 -23.90
C ALA A 283 6.27 0.65 -23.06
N LEU A 284 5.33 -0.27 -23.26
CA LEU A 284 5.27 -1.55 -22.56
C LEU A 284 6.34 -2.55 -23.01
N ALA A 285 6.79 -2.47 -24.26
CA ALA A 285 7.94 -3.25 -24.73
C ALA A 285 9.24 -2.79 -24.05
N ALA A 286 9.38 -1.48 -23.80
CA ALA A 286 10.50 -0.91 -23.06
C ALA A 286 10.38 -1.14 -21.55
N ASN A 287 9.17 -1.03 -20.97
CA ASN A 287 8.89 -1.30 -19.56
C ASN A 287 7.56 -2.04 -19.37
N PRO A 288 7.57 -3.37 -19.26
CA PRO A 288 6.35 -4.17 -19.09
C PRO A 288 5.73 -4.06 -17.68
N TYR A 289 6.40 -3.38 -16.74
CA TYR A 289 5.94 -3.23 -15.35
C TYR A 289 5.20 -1.90 -15.10
N ALA A 290 5.03 -1.07 -16.13
CA ALA A 290 4.35 0.22 -16.03
C ALA A 290 2.81 0.03 -15.98
N ALA A 291 2.25 -0.16 -14.79
CA ALA A 291 0.82 -0.41 -14.58
C ALA A 291 -0.08 0.71 -15.13
N ALA A 292 0.34 1.98 -14.98
CA ALA A 292 -0.39 3.12 -15.54
C ALA A 292 -0.56 3.01 -17.07
N VAL A 293 0.49 2.58 -17.78
CA VAL A 293 0.45 2.39 -19.24
C VAL A 293 -0.49 1.23 -19.61
N TRP A 294 -0.52 0.16 -18.81
CA TRP A 294 -1.50 -0.92 -18.97
C TRP A 294 -2.94 -0.44 -18.77
N SER A 295 -3.20 0.42 -17.77
CA SER A 295 -4.54 1.03 -17.56
C SER A 295 -4.96 1.93 -18.73
N GLU A 296 -4.04 2.72 -19.26
CA GLU A 296 -4.28 3.60 -20.41
C GLU A 296 -4.53 2.80 -21.69
N LEU A 297 -3.76 1.72 -21.90
CA LEU A 297 -4.02 0.77 -22.98
C LEU A 297 -5.39 0.08 -22.82
N ALA A 298 -5.79 -0.25 -21.59
CA ALA A 298 -7.08 -0.88 -21.32
C ALA A 298 -8.25 0.03 -21.68
N GLN A 299 -8.20 1.30 -21.26
CA GLN A 299 -9.20 2.32 -21.58
C GLN A 299 -9.25 2.65 -23.07
N THR A 300 -8.08 2.74 -23.72
CA THR A 300 -8.01 2.99 -25.16
C THR A 300 -8.56 1.81 -25.96
N ALA A 301 -8.24 0.58 -25.55
CA ALA A 301 -8.78 -0.63 -26.16
C ALA A 301 -10.31 -0.75 -25.95
N GLU A 302 -10.82 -0.34 -24.78
CA GLU A 302 -12.26 -0.25 -24.52
C GLU A 302 -12.94 0.72 -25.50
N ALA A 303 -12.41 1.94 -25.66
CA ALA A 303 -12.96 2.94 -26.57
C ALA A 303 -12.99 2.48 -28.03
N ARG A 304 -12.10 1.55 -28.41
CA ARG A 304 -12.02 0.93 -29.74
C ARG A 304 -12.92 -0.32 -29.89
N GLY A 305 -13.59 -0.76 -28.83
CA GLY A 305 -14.37 -1.99 -28.82
C GLY A 305 -13.52 -3.28 -28.77
N GLU A 306 -12.21 -3.18 -28.50
CA GLU A 306 -11.29 -4.32 -28.38
C GLU A 306 -11.40 -4.98 -27.00
N ARG A 307 -12.55 -5.61 -26.73
CA ARG A 307 -12.91 -6.17 -25.42
C ARG A 307 -11.84 -7.08 -24.82
N GLY A 308 -11.28 -8.00 -25.62
CA GLY A 308 -10.27 -8.95 -25.13
C GLY A 308 -9.00 -8.26 -24.64
N THR A 309 -8.51 -7.29 -25.42
CA THR A 309 -7.32 -6.51 -25.09
C THR A 309 -7.55 -5.62 -23.88
N ALA A 310 -8.72 -4.98 -23.79
CA ALA A 310 -9.08 -4.14 -22.66
C ALA A 310 -9.08 -4.93 -21.33
N LEU A 311 -9.73 -6.11 -21.32
CA LEU A 311 -9.76 -6.98 -20.14
C LEU A 311 -8.35 -7.49 -19.75
N ALA A 312 -7.55 -7.91 -20.72
CA ALA A 312 -6.20 -8.40 -20.48
C ALA A 312 -5.28 -7.30 -19.93
N ALA A 313 -5.32 -6.11 -20.52
CA ALA A 313 -4.52 -4.97 -20.09
C ALA A 313 -4.93 -4.49 -18.69
N GLY A 314 -6.24 -4.38 -18.41
CA GLY A 314 -6.74 -4.01 -17.08
C GLY A 314 -6.36 -5.03 -15.99
N ALA A 315 -6.41 -6.33 -16.31
CA ALA A 315 -5.97 -7.38 -15.39
C ALA A 315 -4.46 -7.34 -15.12
N LEU A 316 -3.64 -6.97 -16.12
CA LEU A 316 -2.20 -6.78 -15.94
C LEU A 316 -1.90 -5.56 -15.08
N ALA A 317 -2.58 -4.43 -15.29
CA ALA A 317 -2.44 -3.24 -14.45
C ALA A 317 -2.71 -3.58 -12.96
N GLU A 318 -3.83 -4.25 -12.68
CA GLU A 318 -4.21 -4.71 -11.34
C GLU A 318 -3.19 -5.69 -10.74
N LYS A 319 -2.65 -6.63 -11.55
CA LYS A 319 -1.64 -7.59 -11.10
C LYS A 319 -0.30 -6.93 -10.73
N LEU A 320 0.05 -5.85 -11.43
CA LEU A 320 1.28 -5.09 -11.21
C LEU A 320 1.17 -4.17 -9.99
N GLU A 321 -0.01 -3.60 -9.76
CA GLU A 321 -0.32 -2.75 -8.60
C GLU A 321 -1.49 -3.30 -7.77
N PRO A 322 -1.30 -4.44 -7.09
CA PRO A 322 -2.38 -5.13 -6.39
C PRO A 322 -2.93 -4.35 -5.19
N TYR A 323 -2.27 -3.29 -4.75
CA TYR A 323 -2.69 -2.45 -3.62
C TYR A 323 -3.20 -1.07 -4.03
N ASN A 324 -3.19 -0.75 -5.34
CA ASN A 324 -3.76 0.48 -5.85
C ASN A 324 -5.29 0.36 -5.87
N ARG A 325 -5.96 0.81 -4.79
CA ARG A 325 -7.44 0.75 -4.65
C ARG A 325 -8.16 1.42 -5.82
N GLN A 326 -7.64 2.55 -6.29
CA GLN A 326 -8.19 3.25 -7.44
C GLN A 326 -8.06 2.41 -8.71
N GLY A 327 -6.89 1.78 -8.93
CA GLY A 327 -6.68 0.84 -10.04
C GLY A 327 -7.60 -0.39 -9.97
N GLN A 328 -7.82 -0.95 -8.78
CA GLN A 328 -8.79 -2.04 -8.57
C GLN A 328 -10.22 -1.61 -8.91
N TRP A 329 -10.62 -0.41 -8.46
CA TRP A 329 -11.92 0.19 -8.78
C TRP A 329 -12.10 0.39 -10.28
N GLU A 330 -11.10 0.96 -10.96
CA GLU A 330 -11.11 1.17 -12.41
C GLU A 330 -11.20 -0.15 -13.18
N ALA A 331 -10.42 -1.16 -12.79
CA ALA A 331 -10.44 -2.48 -13.42
C ALA A 331 -11.76 -3.23 -13.21
N ALA A 332 -12.45 -3.05 -12.07
CA ALA A 332 -13.78 -3.60 -11.83
C ALA A 332 -14.85 -2.88 -12.66
N ASN A 333 -14.79 -1.55 -12.76
CA ASN A 333 -15.71 -0.77 -13.59
C ASN A 333 -15.53 -1.03 -15.09
N LEU A 334 -14.29 -1.19 -15.55
CA LEU A 334 -13.98 -1.60 -16.92
C LEU A 334 -14.68 -2.92 -17.27
N ARG A 335 -14.62 -3.91 -16.37
CA ARG A 335 -15.31 -5.20 -16.55
C ARG A 335 -16.83 -5.02 -16.67
N LEU A 336 -17.43 -4.15 -15.84
CA LEU A 336 -18.86 -3.84 -15.96
C LEU A 336 -19.22 -3.24 -17.32
N ARG A 337 -18.48 -2.23 -17.78
CA ARG A 337 -18.74 -1.56 -19.07
C ARG A 337 -18.56 -2.51 -20.25
N LEU A 338 -17.61 -3.43 -20.15
CA LEU A 338 -17.40 -4.50 -21.13
C LEU A 338 -18.39 -5.66 -20.99
N GLY A 339 -19.32 -5.64 -20.03
CA GLY A 339 -20.35 -6.66 -19.83
C GLY A 339 -19.88 -7.93 -19.12
N ASP A 340 -18.67 -7.95 -18.56
CA ASP A 340 -18.20 -9.00 -17.65
C ASP A 340 -18.72 -8.74 -16.22
N ARG A 341 -20.02 -8.96 -16.02
CA ARG A 341 -20.69 -8.72 -14.74
C ARG A 341 -20.17 -9.61 -13.62
N ALA A 342 -19.89 -10.87 -13.93
CA ALA A 342 -19.40 -11.84 -12.95
C ALA A 342 -17.99 -11.46 -12.48
N GLY A 343 -17.07 -11.19 -13.42
CA GLY A 343 -15.71 -10.76 -13.10
C GLY A 343 -15.69 -9.42 -12.38
N ALA A 344 -16.53 -8.46 -12.77
CA ALA A 344 -16.64 -7.20 -12.03
C ALA A 344 -17.03 -7.39 -10.56
N MET A 345 -18.02 -8.24 -10.29
CA MET A 345 -18.50 -8.48 -8.94
C MET A 345 -17.47 -9.21 -8.07
N GLU A 346 -16.68 -10.12 -8.64
CA GLU A 346 -15.54 -10.74 -7.97
C GLU A 346 -14.51 -9.68 -7.55
N ARG A 347 -14.15 -8.77 -8.46
CA ARG A 347 -13.14 -7.73 -8.21
C ARG A 347 -13.64 -6.68 -7.21
N PHE A 348 -14.90 -6.29 -7.29
CA PHE A 348 -15.51 -5.43 -6.28
C PHE A 348 -15.52 -6.07 -4.89
N GLY A 349 -15.82 -7.37 -4.80
CA GLY A 349 -15.74 -8.13 -3.56
C GLY A 349 -14.32 -8.13 -2.97
N ALA A 350 -13.30 -8.32 -3.82
CA ALA A 350 -11.91 -8.25 -3.40
C ALA A 350 -11.48 -6.85 -2.91
N LEU A 351 -11.97 -5.78 -3.58
CA LEU A 351 -11.71 -4.40 -3.18
C LEU A 351 -12.31 -4.10 -1.79
N ILE A 352 -13.60 -4.36 -1.59
CA ILE A 352 -14.29 -4.01 -0.34
C ILE A 352 -13.89 -4.89 0.84
N GLY A 353 -13.36 -6.09 0.59
CA GLY A 353 -12.74 -6.93 1.62
C GLY A 353 -11.42 -6.35 2.14
N GLN A 354 -10.68 -5.61 1.31
CA GLN A 354 -9.45 -4.91 1.70
C GLN A 354 -9.72 -3.48 2.19
N ALA A 355 -10.76 -2.85 1.67
CA ALA A 355 -11.07 -1.43 1.84
C ALA A 355 -12.57 -1.23 2.09
N PRO A 356 -13.05 -1.50 3.32
CA PRO A 356 -14.46 -1.38 3.71
C PRO A 356 -15.14 -0.04 3.35
N GLU A 357 -14.37 1.05 3.32
CA GLU A 357 -14.86 2.39 2.98
C GLU A 357 -15.43 2.50 1.56
N TRP A 358 -15.09 1.57 0.66
CA TRP A 358 -15.61 1.52 -0.71
C TRP A 358 -16.96 0.82 -0.85
N ARG A 359 -17.46 0.13 0.19
CA ARG A 359 -18.70 -0.68 0.12
C ARG A 359 -19.88 0.08 -0.44
N ARG A 360 -20.18 1.26 0.12
CA ARG A 360 -21.29 2.09 -0.35
C ARG A 360 -21.15 2.46 -1.83
N ALA A 361 -19.98 2.91 -2.26
CA ALA A 361 -19.72 3.25 -3.66
C ALA A 361 -19.86 2.04 -4.60
N VAL A 362 -19.38 0.87 -4.16
CA VAL A 362 -19.50 -0.39 -4.90
C VAL A 362 -20.97 -0.80 -5.05
N TRP A 363 -21.75 -0.75 -3.96
CA TRP A 363 -23.18 -1.08 -4.02
C TRP A 363 -23.93 -0.12 -4.95
N GLU A 364 -23.65 1.19 -4.89
CA GLU A 364 -24.24 2.17 -5.80
C GLU A 364 -24.02 1.81 -7.26
N VAL A 365 -22.76 1.54 -7.63
CA VAL A 365 -22.42 1.18 -9.01
C VAL A 365 -23.12 -0.11 -9.43
N CYS A 366 -23.17 -1.12 -8.56
CA CYS A 366 -23.83 -2.38 -8.87
C CYS A 366 -25.34 -2.20 -9.09
N TRP A 367 -26.00 -1.39 -8.26
CA TRP A 367 -27.41 -1.05 -8.40
C TRP A 367 -27.69 -0.22 -9.66
N ASN A 368 -26.85 0.78 -9.95
CA ASN A 368 -26.99 1.61 -11.14
C ASN A 368 -26.72 0.83 -12.44
N ALA A 369 -25.82 -0.16 -12.38
CA ALA A 369 -25.56 -1.11 -13.46
C ALA A 369 -26.67 -2.18 -13.60
N ARG A 370 -27.72 -2.14 -12.77
CA ARG A 370 -28.84 -3.09 -12.75
C ARG A 370 -28.37 -4.53 -12.60
N LEU A 371 -27.39 -4.76 -11.73
CA LEU A 371 -27.03 -6.11 -11.32
C LEU A 371 -28.14 -6.69 -10.44
N GLU A 372 -28.29 -8.02 -10.47
CA GLU A 372 -29.31 -8.72 -9.70
C GLU A 372 -29.16 -8.45 -8.18
N PRO A 373 -30.19 -7.90 -7.50
CA PRO A 373 -30.09 -7.54 -6.09
C PRO A 373 -29.66 -8.70 -5.17
N GLY A 374 -30.14 -9.92 -5.47
CA GLY A 374 -29.75 -11.12 -4.74
C GLY A 374 -28.26 -11.46 -4.87
N ARG A 375 -27.64 -11.17 -6.02
CA ARG A 375 -26.20 -11.36 -6.23
C ARG A 375 -25.37 -10.30 -5.50
N ILE A 376 -25.82 -9.04 -5.51
CA ILE A 376 -25.20 -7.96 -4.72
C ILE A 376 -25.22 -8.35 -3.24
N LEU A 377 -26.37 -8.80 -2.74
CA LEU A 377 -26.50 -9.26 -1.36
C LEU A 377 -25.55 -10.43 -1.05
N GLU A 378 -25.62 -11.51 -1.84
CA GLU A 378 -24.82 -12.73 -1.61
C GLU A 378 -23.31 -12.44 -1.63
N LYS A 379 -22.82 -11.71 -2.64
CA LYS A 379 -21.38 -11.57 -2.90
C LYS A 379 -20.75 -10.35 -2.24
N LEU A 380 -21.48 -9.24 -2.15
CA LEU A 380 -20.92 -7.94 -1.78
C LEU A 380 -21.38 -7.43 -0.41
N ALA A 381 -22.41 -8.05 0.19
CA ALA A 381 -22.85 -7.70 1.54
C ALA A 381 -22.64 -8.87 2.50
N GLU A 382 -23.29 -10.00 2.24
CA GLU A 382 -23.22 -11.21 3.06
C GLU A 382 -21.82 -11.81 3.11
N GLY A 383 -21.19 -12.01 1.95
CA GLY A 383 -19.82 -12.52 1.87
C GLY A 383 -18.77 -11.65 2.58
N GLN A 384 -19.13 -10.41 2.93
CA GLN A 384 -18.27 -9.44 3.62
C GLN A 384 -18.66 -9.21 5.08
N GLY A 385 -19.68 -9.92 5.61
CA GLY A 385 -20.18 -9.71 6.97
C GLY A 385 -20.71 -8.29 7.20
N SER A 386 -21.38 -7.72 6.20
CA SER A 386 -21.84 -6.32 6.19
C SER A 386 -23.35 -6.18 5.97
N LEU A 387 -24.14 -7.19 6.37
CA LEU A 387 -25.60 -7.18 6.15
C LEU A 387 -26.30 -5.99 6.80
N ARG A 388 -25.90 -5.61 8.04
CA ARG A 388 -26.45 -4.44 8.73
C ARG A 388 -26.17 -3.14 7.99
N GLU A 389 -24.95 -2.97 7.49
CA GLU A 389 -24.54 -1.77 6.74
C GLU A 389 -25.27 -1.71 5.39
N TYR A 390 -25.37 -2.85 4.71
CA TYR A 390 -26.09 -2.95 3.44
C TYR A 390 -27.58 -2.69 3.61
N PHE A 391 -28.20 -3.17 4.70
CA PHE A 391 -29.57 -2.81 5.07
C PHE A 391 -29.74 -1.29 5.16
N GLN A 392 -28.88 -0.61 5.92
CA GLN A 392 -28.97 0.85 6.06
C GLN A 392 -28.83 1.55 4.71
N TYR A 393 -27.88 1.09 3.88
CA TYR A 393 -27.71 1.60 2.52
C TYR A 393 -28.99 1.48 1.67
N LEU A 394 -29.67 0.33 1.70
CA LEU A 394 -30.91 0.11 0.94
C LEU A 394 -32.01 1.05 1.41
N VAL A 395 -32.14 1.23 2.73
CA VAL A 395 -33.12 2.15 3.34
C VAL A 395 -32.82 3.60 2.96
N ASP A 396 -31.56 4.02 3.03
CA ASP A 396 -31.11 5.37 2.66
C ASP A 396 -31.43 5.69 1.19
N ARG A 397 -31.34 4.69 0.31
CA ARG A 397 -31.61 4.83 -1.13
C ARG A 397 -33.02 4.46 -1.56
N GLY A 398 -33.90 4.09 -0.63
CA GLY A 398 -35.28 3.68 -0.92
C GLY A 398 -35.38 2.42 -1.80
N ARG A 399 -34.42 1.49 -1.66
CA ARG A 399 -34.38 0.20 -2.38
C ARG A 399 -35.18 -0.86 -1.61
N TRP A 400 -36.47 -0.62 -1.45
CA TRP A 400 -37.38 -1.40 -0.61
C TRP A 400 -37.51 -2.87 -1.06
N GLU A 401 -37.39 -3.11 -2.37
CA GLU A 401 -37.55 -4.41 -3.02
C GLU A 401 -36.53 -5.46 -2.55
N ALA A 402 -35.34 -5.02 -2.11
CA ALA A 402 -34.27 -5.92 -1.67
C ALA A 402 -34.30 -6.23 -0.16
N LEU A 403 -35.02 -5.43 0.64
CA LEU A 403 -35.05 -5.58 2.10
C LEU A 403 -35.56 -6.95 2.58
N PRO A 404 -36.60 -7.57 1.99
CA PRO A 404 -37.09 -8.87 2.44
C PRO A 404 -36.01 -9.96 2.43
N GLU A 405 -35.17 -10.00 1.39
CA GLU A 405 -34.10 -10.99 1.34
C GLU A 405 -33.02 -10.72 2.39
N VAL A 406 -32.68 -9.45 2.65
CA VAL A 406 -31.73 -9.09 3.70
C VAL A 406 -32.21 -9.60 5.07
N PHE A 407 -33.48 -9.36 5.41
CA PHE A 407 -34.05 -9.87 6.66
C PHE A 407 -34.06 -11.40 6.75
N ARG A 408 -34.28 -12.11 5.63
CA ARG A 408 -34.17 -13.58 5.64
C ARG A 408 -32.75 -14.03 5.96
N ARG A 409 -31.72 -13.36 5.42
CA ARG A 409 -30.31 -13.70 5.68
C ARG A 409 -29.86 -13.39 7.11
N THR A 410 -30.43 -12.36 7.74
CA THR A 410 -30.07 -11.98 9.13
C THR A 410 -30.64 -12.95 10.16
N ARG A 411 -31.69 -13.72 9.85
CA ARG A 411 -32.21 -14.77 10.76
C ARG A 411 -31.18 -15.83 11.12
N SER A 412 -30.31 -16.20 10.18
CA SER A 412 -29.18 -17.11 10.42
C SER A 412 -27.92 -16.41 10.96
N ARG A 413 -27.94 -15.07 11.08
CA ARG A 413 -26.82 -14.23 11.52
C ARG A 413 -27.30 -13.10 12.44
N PRO A 414 -27.76 -13.43 13.67
CA PRO A 414 -28.33 -12.44 14.58
C PRO A 414 -27.37 -11.29 14.91
N GLY A 415 -26.05 -11.52 14.90
CA GLY A 415 -25.04 -10.48 15.12
C GLY A 415 -24.97 -9.40 14.03
N GLU A 416 -25.54 -9.64 12.85
CA GLU A 416 -25.63 -8.67 11.75
C GLU A 416 -27.07 -8.18 11.51
N ALA A 417 -28.02 -8.57 12.37
CA ALA A 417 -29.39 -8.08 12.26
C ALA A 417 -29.43 -6.55 12.49
N PRO A 418 -30.30 -5.82 11.78
CA PRO A 418 -30.60 -4.43 12.10
C PRO A 418 -31.19 -4.31 13.50
N GLU A 419 -30.93 -3.19 14.16
CA GLU A 419 -31.52 -2.91 15.47
C GLU A 419 -33.04 -2.74 15.38
N PRO A 420 -33.79 -3.19 16.40
CA PRO A 420 -35.22 -2.93 16.58
C PRO A 420 -35.73 -1.57 16.08
N GLU A 421 -35.09 -0.49 16.51
CA GLU A 421 -35.51 0.88 16.19
C GLU A 421 -35.33 1.20 14.70
N ALA A 422 -34.28 0.69 14.07
CA ALA A 422 -34.02 0.87 12.66
C ALA A 422 -35.06 0.12 11.80
N ILE A 423 -35.50 -1.06 12.25
CA ILE A 423 -36.59 -1.82 11.60
C ILE A 423 -37.90 -1.03 11.65
N ARG A 424 -38.23 -0.45 12.82
CA ARG A 424 -39.40 0.40 12.99
C ARG A 424 -39.39 1.59 12.04
N GLU A 425 -38.30 2.37 12.07
CA GLU A 425 -38.18 3.57 11.23
C GLU A 425 -38.28 3.20 9.74
N THR A 426 -37.67 2.08 9.36
CA THR A 426 -37.74 1.56 7.99
C THR A 426 -39.17 1.22 7.58
N PHE A 427 -39.93 0.56 8.45
CA PHE A 427 -41.34 0.27 8.20
C PHE A 427 -42.16 1.55 8.03
N ASP A 428 -42.00 2.53 8.93
CA ASP A 428 -42.72 3.82 8.86
C ASP A 428 -42.39 4.59 7.58
N ARG A 429 -41.11 4.58 7.16
CA ARG A 429 -40.65 5.20 5.93
C ARG A 429 -41.22 4.49 4.70
N LEU A 430 -41.19 3.16 4.68
CA LEU A 430 -41.75 2.35 3.60
C LEU A 430 -43.27 2.56 3.48
N PHE A 431 -43.98 2.56 4.61
CA PHE A 431 -45.42 2.79 4.66
C PHE A 431 -45.79 4.15 4.06
N ARG A 432 -45.04 5.21 4.40
CA ARG A 432 -45.25 6.55 3.82
C ARG A 432 -44.89 6.64 2.34
N ALA A 433 -43.87 5.90 1.89
CA ALA A 433 -43.38 5.97 0.51
C ALA A 433 -44.21 5.14 -0.48
N GLU A 434 -44.55 3.90 -0.11
CA GLU A 434 -45.11 2.87 -1.00
C GLU A 434 -46.51 2.39 -0.55
N GLY A 435 -46.99 2.90 0.59
CA GLY A 435 -48.29 2.54 1.17
C GLY A 435 -48.26 1.28 2.03
N SER A 436 -49.45 0.85 2.45
CA SER A 436 -49.61 -0.22 3.43
C SER A 436 -49.23 -1.61 2.91
N LYS A 437 -49.54 -1.95 1.65
CA LYS A 437 -49.30 -3.30 1.12
C LYS A 437 -47.82 -3.70 1.12
N PRO A 438 -46.88 -2.88 0.60
CA PRO A 438 -45.46 -3.23 0.61
C PRO A 438 -44.87 -3.28 2.02
N ALA A 439 -45.28 -2.36 2.89
CA ALA A 439 -44.89 -2.36 4.30
C ALA A 439 -45.31 -3.66 5.00
N LEU A 440 -46.56 -4.09 4.81
CA LEU A 440 -47.08 -5.33 5.39
C LEU A 440 -46.31 -6.57 4.89
N ARG A 441 -45.98 -6.63 3.60
CA ARG A 441 -45.16 -7.74 3.05
C ARG A 441 -43.76 -7.79 3.67
N LEU A 442 -43.12 -6.63 3.87
CA LEU A 442 -41.83 -6.57 4.55
C LEU A 442 -42.00 -7.08 6.00
N TRP A 443 -43.06 -6.65 6.67
CA TRP A 443 -43.32 -7.04 8.04
C TRP A 443 -43.55 -8.53 8.19
N GLU A 444 -44.30 -9.18 7.30
CA GLU A 444 -44.48 -10.65 7.31
C GLU A 444 -43.14 -11.41 7.27
N VAL A 445 -42.12 -10.83 6.65
CA VAL A 445 -40.76 -11.40 6.61
C VAL A 445 -39.97 -11.11 7.88
N VAL A 446 -40.20 -9.98 8.55
CA VAL A 446 -39.61 -9.71 9.87
C VAL A 446 -40.27 -10.59 10.93
N SER A 447 -41.59 -10.52 11.01
CA SER A 447 -42.44 -11.38 11.81
C SER A 447 -43.74 -11.71 11.06
N PRO A 448 -44.03 -13.01 10.86
CA PRO A 448 -45.30 -13.45 10.31
C PRO A 448 -46.52 -12.92 11.10
N LEU A 449 -47.60 -12.66 10.38
CA LEU A 449 -48.91 -12.32 10.92
C LEU A 449 -49.72 -13.59 11.20
N ASP A 450 -50.33 -13.71 12.38
CA ASP A 450 -51.34 -14.73 12.69
C ASP A 450 -52.71 -14.06 12.80
N LYS A 451 -53.64 -14.45 11.91
CA LYS A 451 -55.00 -13.85 11.81
C LYS A 451 -55.02 -12.31 11.77
N GLY A 452 -53.98 -11.69 11.22
CA GLY A 452 -53.84 -10.23 11.11
C GLY A 452 -53.17 -9.55 12.31
N PHE A 453 -52.80 -10.31 13.34
CA PHE A 453 -52.03 -9.83 14.49
C PHE A 453 -50.60 -10.34 14.44
N VAL A 454 -49.65 -9.50 14.82
CA VAL A 454 -48.29 -9.94 15.12
C VAL A 454 -48.23 -10.27 16.59
N ASN A 455 -47.80 -11.50 16.92
CA ASN A 455 -47.60 -11.89 18.32
C ASN A 455 -48.83 -11.61 19.21
N GLY A 456 -50.04 -11.78 18.66
CA GLY A 456 -51.30 -11.46 19.37
C GLY A 456 -51.50 -12.30 20.63
N SER A 457 -50.97 -13.53 20.64
CA SER A 457 -50.95 -14.45 21.78
C SER A 457 -49.79 -14.22 22.74
N LEU A 458 -48.93 -13.21 22.52
CA LEU A 458 -47.72 -12.95 23.29
C LEU A 458 -46.82 -14.20 23.44
N GLU A 459 -46.75 -15.07 22.42
CA GLU A 459 -45.92 -16.27 22.44
C GLU A 459 -44.44 -15.95 22.66
N ARG A 460 -43.98 -14.83 22.13
CA ARG A 460 -42.62 -14.31 22.31
C ARG A 460 -42.65 -12.93 22.97
N PRO A 461 -41.52 -12.47 23.54
CA PRO A 461 -41.41 -11.12 24.05
C PRO A 461 -41.82 -10.06 23.00
N PRO A 462 -42.60 -9.04 23.39
CA PRO A 462 -42.90 -7.89 22.55
C PRO A 462 -41.65 -7.31 21.91
N LEU A 463 -41.70 -7.04 20.61
CA LEU A 463 -40.58 -6.37 19.93
C LEU A 463 -40.48 -4.89 20.33
N GLY A 464 -41.58 -4.27 20.78
CA GLY A 464 -41.59 -2.87 21.21
C GLY A 464 -41.87 -1.87 20.08
N TYR A 465 -42.14 -2.33 18.86
CA TYR A 465 -42.27 -1.48 17.68
C TYR A 465 -43.09 -2.08 16.53
N GLY A 466 -43.45 -1.22 15.58
CA GLY A 466 -44.14 -1.58 14.34
C GLY A 466 -45.51 -2.19 14.60
N LEU A 467 -45.77 -3.36 14.02
CA LEU A 467 -47.05 -4.06 14.19
C LEU A 467 -47.06 -5.06 15.37
N ASP A 468 -45.97 -5.16 16.14
CA ASP A 468 -45.92 -5.94 17.39
C ASP A 468 -46.26 -5.04 18.59
N TRP A 469 -46.45 -5.63 19.77
CA TRP A 469 -46.77 -4.90 20.99
C TRP A 469 -45.69 -3.87 21.34
N ALA A 470 -46.10 -2.65 21.63
CA ALA A 470 -45.25 -1.58 22.12
C ALA A 470 -45.68 -1.18 23.54
N ILE A 471 -44.73 -1.30 24.48
CA ILE A 471 -44.94 -1.01 25.90
C ILE A 471 -44.03 0.15 26.27
N ARG A 472 -44.62 1.30 26.58
CA ARG A 472 -43.90 2.49 27.05
C ARG A 472 -43.87 2.50 28.57
N PRO A 473 -42.67 2.56 29.19
CA PRO A 473 -42.58 2.68 30.63
C PRO A 473 -43.08 4.06 31.07
N VAL A 474 -43.88 4.09 32.12
CA VAL A 474 -44.34 5.30 32.80
C VAL A 474 -44.04 5.13 34.27
N GLU A 475 -43.55 6.19 34.91
CA GLU A 475 -43.22 6.16 36.33
C GLU A 475 -44.45 5.73 37.16
N GLY A 476 -44.30 4.69 37.98
CA GLY A 476 -45.40 4.13 38.77
C GLY A 476 -46.24 3.05 38.08
N VAL A 477 -45.98 2.71 36.82
CA VAL A 477 -46.65 1.62 36.09
C VAL A 477 -45.62 0.66 35.52
N TRP A 478 -45.71 -0.61 35.91
CA TRP A 478 -44.93 -1.70 35.30
C TRP A 478 -45.83 -2.49 34.37
N ALA A 479 -45.35 -2.74 33.15
CA ALA A 479 -46.06 -3.55 32.18
C ALA A 479 -45.07 -4.51 31.51
N GLU A 480 -45.37 -5.81 31.55
CA GLU A 480 -44.49 -6.83 30.99
C GLU A 480 -45.28 -8.07 30.56
N ARG A 481 -44.68 -8.86 29.67
CA ARG A 481 -45.20 -10.18 29.32
C ARG A 481 -44.95 -11.13 30.49
N ARG A 482 -46.00 -11.81 30.96
CA ARG A 482 -45.89 -12.95 31.89
C ARG A 482 -46.49 -14.20 31.27
N SER A 483 -45.96 -15.35 31.66
CA SER A 483 -46.53 -16.65 31.32
C SER A 483 -47.27 -17.18 32.54
N GLU A 484 -48.57 -17.46 32.41
CA GLU A 484 -49.42 -17.99 33.48
C GLU A 484 -50.17 -19.24 32.96
N GLY A 485 -49.91 -20.39 33.57
CA GLY A 485 -50.46 -21.67 33.12
C GLY A 485 -50.02 -22.03 31.69
N ALA A 486 -50.97 -22.30 30.80
CA ALA A 486 -50.73 -22.64 29.39
C ALA A 486 -50.74 -21.42 28.44
N GLY A 487 -50.93 -20.20 28.97
CA GLY A 487 -51.07 -18.98 28.18
C GLY A 487 -50.00 -17.92 28.50
N ASN A 488 -49.92 -16.91 27.64
CA ASN A 488 -49.16 -15.69 27.91
C ASN A 488 -50.12 -14.52 28.03
N LEU A 489 -49.79 -13.60 28.92
CA LEU A 489 -50.57 -12.41 29.18
C LEU A 489 -49.67 -11.20 29.33
N LEU A 490 -50.26 -10.02 29.17
CA LEU A 490 -49.63 -8.77 29.52
C LEU A 490 -50.03 -8.41 30.96
N ALA A 491 -49.08 -8.49 31.88
CA ALA A 491 -49.29 -8.11 33.26
C ALA A 491 -48.99 -6.63 33.42
N MET A 492 -49.88 -5.92 34.12
CA MET A 492 -49.73 -4.51 34.44
C MET A 492 -49.89 -4.29 35.94
N GLU A 493 -48.94 -3.58 36.55
CA GLU A 493 -48.91 -3.29 37.98
C GLU A 493 -48.79 -1.78 38.21
N PHE A 494 -49.75 -1.24 38.96
CA PHE A 494 -49.80 0.17 39.34
C PHE A 494 -49.28 0.28 40.77
N VAL A 495 -48.08 0.83 40.92
CA VAL A 495 -47.32 0.80 42.19
C VAL A 495 -47.57 2.05 43.04
N ARG A 496 -48.19 3.09 42.47
CA ARG A 496 -48.53 4.32 43.19
C ARG A 496 -49.99 4.30 43.64
N PRO A 497 -50.28 4.91 44.80
CA PRO A 497 -51.65 5.06 45.30
C PRO A 497 -52.48 6.09 44.51
N GLU A 498 -51.84 6.89 43.66
CA GLU A 498 -52.50 7.87 42.79
C GLU A 498 -53.13 7.18 41.58
N ASN A 499 -54.31 7.64 41.16
CA ASN A 499 -54.93 7.18 39.91
C ASN A 499 -54.12 7.68 38.71
N ILE A 500 -53.41 6.76 38.05
CA ILE A 500 -52.61 7.06 36.85
C ILE A 500 -53.42 6.72 35.60
N PHE A 501 -53.62 7.71 34.71
CA PHE A 501 -54.08 7.43 33.36
C PHE A 501 -52.91 6.88 32.53
N TYR A 502 -52.98 5.60 32.18
CA TYR A 502 -51.93 4.92 31.43
C TYR A 502 -52.42 4.43 30.07
N ALA A 503 -51.82 4.97 29.02
CA ALA A 503 -52.02 4.56 27.62
C ALA A 503 -50.68 4.16 26.97
N GLY A 504 -49.81 3.51 27.74
CA GLY A 504 -48.46 3.14 27.29
C GLY A 504 -48.37 1.80 26.57
N VAL A 505 -49.44 1.00 26.57
CA VAL A 505 -49.52 -0.27 25.83
C VAL A 505 -50.29 -0.03 24.55
N THR A 506 -49.65 -0.31 23.43
CA THR A 506 -50.24 -0.14 22.08
C THR A 506 -49.92 -1.36 21.23
N HIS A 507 -50.85 -1.70 20.33
CA HIS A 507 -50.67 -2.79 19.36
C HIS A 507 -51.35 -2.40 18.05
N ASP A 508 -50.53 -2.15 17.02
CA ASP A 508 -51.02 -1.77 15.70
C ASP A 508 -51.29 -3.02 14.87
N PHE A 509 -52.45 -3.09 14.22
CA PHE A 509 -52.83 -4.22 13.38
C PHE A 509 -53.43 -3.77 12.04
N ALA A 510 -53.25 -4.60 11.02
CA ALA A 510 -53.69 -4.30 9.67
C ALA A 510 -55.19 -4.61 9.50
N VAL A 511 -55.95 -3.62 9.02
CA VAL A 511 -57.38 -3.79 8.69
C VAL A 511 -57.62 -3.67 7.18
N THR A 512 -58.64 -4.37 6.71
CA THR A 512 -59.15 -4.28 5.34
C THR A 512 -60.30 -3.28 5.32
N PRO A 513 -60.23 -2.22 4.48
CA PRO A 513 -61.33 -1.27 4.36
C PRO A 513 -62.66 -1.95 4.01
N GLY A 514 -63.75 -1.50 4.62
CA GLY A 514 -65.10 -2.03 4.36
C GLY A 514 -65.40 -3.39 5.00
N ARG A 515 -64.51 -3.91 5.84
CA ARG A 515 -64.74 -5.13 6.61
C ARG A 515 -65.05 -4.79 8.06
N GLU A 516 -66.05 -5.46 8.63
CA GLU A 516 -66.35 -5.36 10.05
C GLU A 516 -65.41 -6.24 10.87
N TYR A 517 -64.91 -5.67 11.96
CA TYR A 517 -64.01 -6.33 12.90
C TYR A 517 -64.60 -6.28 14.30
N ARG A 518 -64.48 -7.37 15.05
CA ARG A 518 -64.80 -7.42 16.48
C ARG A 518 -63.50 -7.58 17.26
N LEU A 519 -63.14 -6.56 18.02
CA LEU A 519 -62.07 -6.64 19.01
C LEU A 519 -62.65 -7.16 20.33
N SER A 520 -62.02 -8.17 20.92
CA SER A 520 -62.40 -8.71 22.22
C SER A 520 -61.15 -8.77 23.09
N LEU A 521 -61.27 -8.26 24.32
CA LEU A 521 -60.21 -8.22 25.32
C LEU A 521 -60.73 -8.89 26.59
N GLU A 522 -59.97 -9.83 27.12
CA GLU A 522 -60.20 -10.42 28.43
C GLU A 522 -59.18 -9.82 29.41
N ALA A 523 -59.65 -9.27 30.52
CA ALA A 523 -58.81 -8.66 31.54
C ALA A 523 -59.28 -9.07 32.94
N ARG A 524 -58.33 -9.35 33.83
CA ARG A 524 -58.56 -9.55 35.26
C ARG A 524 -57.86 -8.44 36.03
N ALA A 525 -58.57 -7.79 36.93
CA ALA A 525 -57.99 -6.80 37.84
C ALA A 525 -58.04 -7.35 39.28
N GLU A 526 -56.99 -7.11 40.04
CA GLU A 526 -56.84 -7.56 41.43
C GLU A 526 -56.48 -6.38 42.32
N LYS A 527 -56.85 -6.46 43.60
CA LYS A 527 -56.47 -5.47 44.62
C LYS A 527 -56.88 -4.03 44.27
N ILE A 528 -58.02 -3.85 43.60
CA ILE A 528 -58.60 -2.53 43.34
C ILE A 528 -59.01 -1.91 44.68
N THR A 529 -58.44 -0.75 44.99
CA THR A 529 -58.85 0.10 46.12
C THR A 529 -59.65 1.29 45.57
N SER A 530 -60.84 1.55 46.13
CA SER A 530 -61.73 2.65 45.75
C SER A 530 -61.31 3.99 46.30
#